data_AF-A0A4R1XXS0-F1
#
_entry.id   AF-A0A4R1XXS0-F1
#
_cell.length_a   1.000
_cell.length_b   1.000
_cell.length_c   1.000
_cell.angle_alpha   90.00
_cell.angle_beta   90.00
_cell.angle_gamma   90.00
#
_symmetry.space_group_name_H-M   'P 1'
#
loop_
_entity.id
_entity.type
_entity.pdbx_description
1 polymer ?
#
loop_
_entity_poly.entity_id
_entity_poly.type
_entity_poly.pdbx_seq_one_letter_code
_entity_poly.pdbx_strand_id
1 'polypeptide(L)'
;MKLAKYLLALLGILVLLSLIFCIGIVMSWNKASSNDIDRDGARVDNSIYSLYQGHLYADVPSNGVYRMDQVDLNSFKPIGDDYRSRQIAVDRQQVYCGNLSLPKLNPTLTRHIGYGYISDGTYHFYCPPMSESNLDLGSLQQLYQQFLYGLNWGPKPQSYQYQFVELAQSSQPYRLILDRNIATNGEQTYIAGQLMPKADPTRLARLPQKMSDAKLKQSEVYFSDGRRVYYREHLLDLPAQDGLYAVEIDGLSQQNYLMLQSSGQVYQNDIAFDPQHAPYQLISPYGQHVLHALFASKDGIFFYNTQTKTLQRAGDNPFLVGQWQEIAPLIFSDGQDTLFLQGSESWGSNRNPGLKSRTTHVYKLTESATGQWEKLGIVSPHFGSIWKKGADVYYFDQLGRTQGLSAPLYRLDDPSLVSVLLKADIRVNEIRQLIRDKRLLPVKKEMLLSAVSRYSKTGEIRLSLPPLPLILFILAVGLLLQYWIRRVQKKAAKSTGNSTQC
;
A
#
# COMPACT_ATOMS: atom_id res chain seq x y z
N MET A 1 52.67 18.61 -23.11
CA MET A 1 52.33 17.56 -24.10
C MET A 1 52.10 16.17 -23.50
N LYS A 2 52.98 15.65 -22.62
CA LYS A 2 52.80 14.31 -22.01
C LYS A 2 51.55 14.19 -21.12
N LEU A 3 51.28 15.17 -20.26
CA LEU A 3 50.09 15.21 -19.40
C LEU A 3 48.76 15.14 -20.18
N ALA A 4 48.66 15.85 -21.30
CA ALA A 4 47.47 15.82 -22.16
C ALA A 4 47.25 14.45 -22.81
N LYS A 5 48.33 13.76 -23.22
CA LYS A 5 48.25 12.38 -23.73
C LYS A 5 47.79 11.40 -22.65
N TYR A 6 48.29 11.54 -21.42
CA TYR A 6 47.83 10.71 -20.29
C TYR A 6 46.37 10.99 -19.92
N LEU A 7 45.93 12.25 -19.94
CA LEU A 7 44.52 12.62 -19.71
C LEU A 7 43.59 12.09 -20.81
N LEU A 8 43.99 12.16 -22.08
CA LEU A 8 43.25 11.59 -23.22
C LEU A 8 43.18 10.05 -23.12
N ALA A 9 44.26 9.40 -22.73
CA ALA A 9 44.27 7.95 -22.49
C ALA A 9 43.36 7.56 -21.33
N LEU A 10 43.42 8.30 -20.20
CA LEU A 10 42.55 8.10 -19.04
C LEU A 10 41.07 8.28 -19.41
N LEU A 11 40.74 9.32 -20.18
CA LEU A 11 39.38 9.57 -20.67
C LEU A 11 38.90 8.44 -21.58
N GLY A 12 39.75 7.96 -22.49
CA GLY A 12 39.45 6.82 -23.36
C GLY A 12 39.15 5.55 -22.56
N ILE A 13 39.94 5.28 -21.51
CA ILE A 13 39.72 4.15 -20.60
C ILE A 13 38.38 4.32 -19.86
N LEU A 14 38.06 5.50 -19.33
CA LEU A 14 36.80 5.76 -18.64
C LEU A 14 35.57 5.57 -19.54
N VAL A 15 35.63 6.04 -20.79
CA VAL A 15 34.57 5.83 -21.78
C VAL A 15 34.39 4.34 -22.08
N LEU A 16 35.49 3.60 -22.26
CA LEU A 16 35.44 2.17 -22.51
C LEU A 16 34.84 1.41 -21.31
N LEU A 17 35.26 1.71 -20.08
CA LEU A 17 34.72 1.12 -18.86
C LEU A 17 33.23 1.41 -18.71
N SER A 18 32.80 2.64 -19.01
CA SER A 18 31.38 3.01 -19.01
C SER A 18 30.59 2.24 -20.06
N LEU A 19 31.15 2.01 -21.25
CA LEU A 19 30.49 1.23 -22.30
C LEU A 19 30.33 -0.24 -21.88
N ILE A 20 31.39 -0.84 -21.33
CA ILE A 20 31.35 -2.21 -20.79
C ILE A 20 30.29 -2.31 -19.70
N PHE A 21 30.23 -1.33 -18.80
CA PHE A 21 29.22 -1.26 -17.75
C PHE A 21 27.79 -1.23 -18.34
N CYS A 22 27.53 -0.35 -19.30
CA CYS A 22 26.24 -0.27 -19.98
C CYS A 22 25.88 -1.57 -20.72
N ILE A 23 26.84 -2.21 -21.40
CA ILE A 23 26.63 -3.49 -22.07
C ILE A 23 26.21 -4.55 -21.07
N GLY A 24 26.89 -4.67 -19.92
CA GLY A 24 26.50 -5.62 -18.88
C GLY A 24 25.07 -5.38 -18.38
N ILE A 25 24.68 -4.11 -18.17
CA ILE A 25 23.29 -3.78 -17.80
C ILE A 25 22.30 -4.19 -18.91
N VAL A 26 22.57 -3.92 -20.18
CA VAL A 26 21.67 -4.31 -21.28
C VAL A 26 21.58 -5.84 -21.41
N MET A 27 22.70 -6.54 -21.32
CA MET A 27 22.75 -8.00 -21.38
C MET A 27 21.93 -8.65 -20.27
N SER A 28 21.87 -8.01 -19.09
CA SER A 28 21.06 -8.50 -17.98
C SER A 28 19.56 -8.56 -18.29
N TRP A 29 19.07 -7.72 -19.21
CA TRP A 29 17.66 -7.68 -19.62
C TRP A 29 17.29 -8.77 -20.63
N ASN A 30 18.28 -9.29 -21.37
CA ASN A 30 18.08 -10.36 -22.36
C ASN A 30 18.07 -11.77 -21.74
N LYS A 31 18.18 -11.88 -20.42
CA LYS A 31 18.11 -13.16 -19.71
C LYS A 31 16.66 -13.63 -19.60
N ALA A 32 16.48 -14.94 -19.38
CA ALA A 32 15.17 -15.58 -19.27
C ALA A 32 14.21 -14.74 -18.42
N SER A 33 13.14 -14.29 -19.05
CA SER A 33 12.15 -13.44 -18.40
C SER A 33 11.19 -14.29 -17.59
N SER A 34 10.53 -13.70 -16.59
CA SER A 34 9.43 -14.39 -15.89
C SER A 34 8.37 -14.88 -16.88
N ASN A 35 8.10 -14.12 -17.95
CA ASN A 35 7.11 -14.48 -18.97
C ASN A 35 7.47 -15.76 -19.72
N ASP A 36 8.75 -15.98 -20.02
CA ASP A 36 9.19 -17.20 -20.70
C ASP A 36 9.02 -18.42 -19.80
N ILE A 37 9.36 -18.28 -18.51
CA ILE A 37 9.18 -19.36 -17.52
C ILE A 37 7.70 -19.61 -17.23
N ASP A 38 6.87 -18.58 -17.16
CA ASP A 38 5.43 -18.72 -16.94
C ASP A 38 4.73 -19.38 -18.15
N ARG A 39 5.20 -19.12 -19.38
CA ARG A 39 4.63 -19.69 -20.61
C ARG A 39 5.11 -21.12 -20.87
N ASP A 40 6.42 -21.34 -20.76
CA ASP A 40 7.09 -22.55 -21.25
C ASP A 40 7.63 -23.46 -20.11
N GLY A 41 7.59 -22.99 -18.86
CA GLY A 41 8.03 -23.74 -17.69
C GLY A 41 6.95 -24.66 -17.14
N ALA A 42 7.39 -25.77 -16.52
CA ALA A 42 6.50 -26.69 -15.82
C ALA A 42 6.41 -26.31 -14.35
N ARG A 43 5.22 -25.88 -13.89
CA ARG A 43 4.97 -25.55 -12.49
C ARG A 43 5.07 -26.81 -11.62
N VAL A 44 5.77 -26.70 -10.49
CA VAL A 44 5.90 -27.78 -9.51
C VAL A 44 4.72 -27.71 -8.55
N ASP A 45 3.79 -28.66 -8.68
CA ASP A 45 2.57 -28.73 -7.88
C ASP A 45 1.83 -27.38 -7.78
N ASN A 46 1.22 -27.08 -6.63
CA ASN A 46 0.54 -25.80 -6.36
C ASN A 46 1.48 -24.77 -5.71
N SER A 47 2.77 -24.78 -6.06
CA SER A 47 3.81 -23.96 -5.42
C SER A 47 4.19 -22.71 -6.22
N ILE A 48 5.18 -21.93 -5.78
CA ILE A 48 5.78 -20.82 -6.53
C ILE A 48 6.92 -21.27 -7.46
N TYR A 49 7.22 -22.57 -7.50
CA TYR A 49 8.39 -23.10 -8.18
C TYR A 49 8.04 -23.61 -9.59
N SER A 50 8.95 -23.40 -10.54
CA SER A 50 8.83 -23.85 -11.92
C SER A 50 10.13 -24.46 -12.43
N LEU A 51 10.03 -25.60 -13.11
CA LEU A 51 11.13 -26.22 -13.84
C LEU A 51 11.19 -25.66 -15.26
N TYR A 52 12.33 -25.10 -15.65
CA TYR A 52 12.54 -24.56 -16.98
C TYR A 52 13.97 -24.85 -17.45
N GLN A 53 14.13 -25.41 -18.65
CA GLN A 53 15.43 -25.77 -19.24
C GLN A 53 16.37 -26.56 -18.30
N GLY A 54 15.82 -27.49 -17.50
CA GLY A 54 16.59 -28.31 -16.56
C GLY A 54 17.03 -27.60 -15.28
N HIS A 55 16.54 -26.38 -15.02
CA HIS A 55 16.80 -25.63 -13.80
C HIS A 55 15.50 -25.31 -13.06
N LEU A 56 15.55 -25.32 -11.74
CA LEU A 56 14.44 -24.90 -10.90
C LEU A 56 14.49 -23.40 -10.65
N TYR A 57 13.33 -22.77 -10.69
CA TYR A 57 13.16 -21.36 -10.42
C TYR A 57 12.09 -21.14 -9.35
N ALA A 58 12.29 -20.16 -8.48
CA ALA A 58 11.29 -19.67 -7.55
C ALA A 58 10.79 -18.29 -7.99
N ASP A 59 9.48 -18.08 -8.04
CA ASP A 59 8.92 -16.75 -8.24
C ASP A 59 9.05 -15.91 -6.97
N VAL A 60 9.57 -14.70 -7.10
CA VAL A 60 9.66 -13.72 -6.02
C VAL A 60 8.81 -12.51 -6.41
N PRO A 61 7.65 -12.29 -5.75
CA PRO A 61 6.76 -11.19 -6.09
C PRO A 61 7.51 -9.86 -6.12
N SER A 62 7.17 -9.01 -7.09
CA SER A 62 7.81 -7.71 -7.34
C SER A 62 9.29 -7.75 -7.77
N ASN A 63 9.91 -8.92 -7.92
CA ASN A 63 11.29 -9.05 -8.40
C ASN A 63 11.48 -10.12 -9.50
N GLY A 64 10.45 -10.95 -9.74
CA GLY A 64 10.40 -12.00 -10.74
C GLY A 64 11.11 -13.27 -10.30
N VAL A 65 11.46 -14.11 -11.25
CA VAL A 65 11.99 -15.45 -11.01
C VAL A 65 13.48 -15.49 -10.63
N TYR A 66 13.84 -16.43 -9.76
CA TYR A 66 15.21 -16.69 -9.30
C TYR A 66 15.57 -18.15 -9.52
N ARG A 67 16.68 -18.39 -10.22
CA ARG A 67 17.24 -19.73 -10.40
C ARG A 67 17.79 -20.26 -9.07
N MET A 68 17.50 -21.52 -8.77
CA MET A 68 17.99 -22.22 -7.58
C MET A 68 19.14 -23.15 -7.97
N ASP A 69 20.37 -22.76 -7.69
CA ASP A 69 21.58 -23.49 -8.15
C ASP A 69 21.99 -24.67 -7.27
N GLN A 70 21.67 -24.63 -5.97
CA GLN A 70 22.07 -25.64 -4.99
C GLN A 70 20.96 -26.65 -4.67
N VAL A 71 20.03 -26.85 -5.62
CA VAL A 71 18.88 -27.73 -5.43
C VAL A 71 19.14 -29.13 -5.93
N ASP A 72 18.74 -30.12 -5.13
CA ASP A 72 18.65 -31.50 -5.59
C ASP A 72 17.30 -31.75 -6.27
N LEU A 73 17.26 -31.62 -7.59
CA LEU A 73 16.02 -31.72 -8.37
C LEU A 73 15.26 -33.04 -8.17
N ASN A 74 15.97 -34.14 -7.90
CA ASN A 74 15.36 -35.47 -7.77
C ASN A 74 14.59 -35.65 -6.46
N SER A 75 15.00 -34.95 -5.40
CA SER A 75 14.36 -34.99 -4.09
C SER A 75 13.58 -33.74 -3.73
N PHE A 76 13.60 -32.72 -4.60
CA PHE A 76 12.89 -31.47 -4.41
C PHE A 76 11.39 -31.70 -4.34
N LYS A 77 10.76 -31.17 -3.30
CA LYS A 77 9.31 -31.15 -3.16
C LYS A 77 8.83 -29.94 -2.33
N PRO A 78 7.77 -29.25 -2.76
CA PRO A 78 7.02 -28.36 -1.89
C PRO A 78 6.45 -29.13 -0.69
N ILE A 79 6.43 -28.51 0.49
CA ILE A 79 5.84 -29.10 1.71
C ILE A 79 4.67 -28.29 2.27
N GLY A 80 4.44 -27.09 1.74
CA GLY A 80 3.24 -26.31 2.05
C GLY A 80 2.01 -26.87 1.35
N ASP A 81 0.98 -27.18 2.12
CA ASP A 81 -0.31 -27.69 1.65
C ASP A 81 -1.40 -26.61 1.55
N ASP A 82 -1.06 -25.36 1.88
CA ASP A 82 -1.97 -24.22 1.85
C ASP A 82 -1.46 -23.07 0.95
N TYR A 83 -2.38 -22.20 0.50
CA TYR A 83 -2.08 -21.08 -0.41
C TYR A 83 -1.01 -20.12 0.14
N ARG A 84 -0.92 -19.97 1.47
CA ARG A 84 0.01 -19.07 2.17
C ARG A 84 1.37 -19.73 2.45
N SER A 85 1.59 -20.96 2.02
CA SER A 85 2.82 -21.72 2.30
C SER A 85 3.47 -22.30 1.04
N ARG A 86 3.05 -21.81 -0.13
CA ARG A 86 3.51 -22.24 -1.47
C ARG A 86 5.00 -21.98 -1.74
N GLN A 87 5.59 -21.12 -0.94
CA GLN A 87 7.00 -20.72 -0.95
C GLN A 87 7.90 -21.65 -0.14
N ILE A 88 7.37 -22.73 0.43
CA ILE A 88 8.13 -23.62 1.32
C ILE A 88 8.37 -24.96 0.61
N ALA A 89 9.64 -25.32 0.49
CA ALA A 89 10.06 -26.58 -0.11
C ALA A 89 11.24 -27.18 0.63
N VAL A 90 11.49 -28.46 0.36
CA VAL A 90 12.66 -29.19 0.85
C VAL A 90 13.26 -30.00 -0.28
N ASP A 91 14.55 -30.26 -0.21
CA ASP A 91 15.20 -31.38 -0.90
C ASP A 91 15.98 -32.22 0.11
N ARG A 92 16.74 -33.22 -0.33
CA ARG A 92 17.51 -34.07 0.60
C ARG A 92 18.63 -33.34 1.37
N GLN A 93 19.03 -32.15 0.92
CA GLN A 93 20.16 -31.38 1.47
C GLN A 93 19.69 -30.22 2.34
N GLN A 94 18.63 -29.52 1.96
CA GLN A 94 18.22 -28.28 2.64
C GLN A 94 16.72 -27.96 2.52
N VAL A 95 16.30 -27.01 3.35
CA VAL A 95 14.95 -26.43 3.38
C VAL A 95 14.99 -25.05 2.74
N TYR A 96 13.92 -24.67 2.06
CA TYR A 96 13.80 -23.40 1.33
C TYR A 96 12.62 -22.56 1.83
N CYS A 97 12.85 -21.25 1.90
CA CYS A 97 11.83 -20.22 1.99
C CYS A 97 11.98 -19.30 0.77
N GLY A 98 11.12 -19.49 -0.22
CA GLY A 98 11.30 -18.90 -1.54
C GLY A 98 12.53 -19.47 -2.24
N ASN A 99 13.40 -18.58 -2.71
CA ASN A 99 14.70 -18.92 -3.28
C ASN A 99 15.82 -19.01 -2.24
N LEU A 100 15.56 -18.73 -0.97
CA LEU A 100 16.56 -18.69 0.10
C LEU A 100 16.58 -20.02 0.87
N SER A 101 17.77 -20.47 1.27
CA SER A 101 17.94 -21.67 2.09
C SER A 101 17.85 -21.37 3.60
N LEU A 102 17.37 -22.35 4.35
CA LEU A 102 17.28 -22.36 5.81
C LEU A 102 18.22 -23.43 6.37
N PRO A 103 19.54 -23.16 6.45
CA PRO A 103 20.55 -24.20 6.70
C PRO A 103 20.49 -24.81 8.11
N LYS A 104 19.80 -24.16 9.07
CA LYS A 104 19.62 -24.70 10.42
C LYS A 104 18.61 -25.85 10.48
N LEU A 105 17.64 -25.88 9.56
CA LEU A 105 16.59 -26.89 9.57
C LEU A 105 17.07 -28.19 8.96
N ASN A 106 16.75 -29.31 9.63
CA ASN A 106 16.98 -30.64 9.09
C ASN A 106 15.92 -30.96 8.01
N PRO A 107 16.31 -31.14 6.74
CA PRO A 107 15.36 -31.36 5.64
C PRO A 107 14.51 -32.63 5.80
N THR A 108 15.05 -33.68 6.43
CA THR A 108 14.35 -34.95 6.64
C THR A 108 13.25 -34.82 7.70
N LEU A 109 13.52 -34.05 8.75
CA LEU A 109 12.64 -33.87 9.90
C LEU A 109 11.69 -32.68 9.73
N THR A 110 11.99 -31.73 8.85
CA THR A 110 11.18 -30.52 8.69
C THR A 110 9.76 -30.85 8.27
N ARG A 111 8.81 -30.25 8.97
CA ARG A 111 7.37 -30.32 8.72
C ARG A 111 6.78 -28.93 8.63
N HIS A 112 5.77 -28.83 7.79
CA HIS A 112 4.91 -27.67 7.68
C HIS A 112 3.88 -27.70 8.81
N ILE A 113 3.76 -26.60 9.56
CA ILE A 113 2.78 -26.43 10.63
C ILE A 113 1.52 -25.73 10.09
N GLY A 114 1.68 -24.83 9.12
CA GLY A 114 0.60 -24.04 8.51
C GLY A 114 0.92 -22.54 8.46
N TYR A 115 0.38 -21.81 7.48
CA TYR A 115 0.50 -20.34 7.39
C TYR A 115 1.94 -19.81 7.43
N GLY A 116 2.86 -20.49 6.75
CA GLY A 116 4.26 -20.09 6.74
C GLY A 116 5.11 -20.66 7.88
N TYR A 117 4.51 -21.25 8.91
CA TYR A 117 5.24 -21.81 10.04
C TYR A 117 5.79 -23.21 9.72
N ILE A 118 7.06 -23.44 10.02
CA ILE A 118 7.79 -24.70 9.80
C ILE A 118 8.68 -25.03 10.97
N SER A 119 8.91 -26.33 11.17
CA SER A 119 9.81 -26.82 12.21
C SER A 119 10.38 -28.19 11.90
N ASP A 120 11.60 -28.46 12.36
CA ASP A 120 12.22 -29.79 12.37
C ASP A 120 12.24 -30.46 13.76
N GLY A 121 11.58 -29.84 14.76
CA GLY A 121 11.60 -30.24 16.17
C GLY A 121 12.65 -29.54 17.03
N THR A 122 13.70 -28.96 16.44
CA THR A 122 14.75 -28.21 17.14
C THR A 122 14.71 -26.73 16.76
N TYR A 123 14.69 -26.44 15.47
CA TYR A 123 14.56 -25.10 14.92
C TYR A 123 13.15 -24.87 14.38
N HIS A 124 12.72 -23.61 14.45
CA HIS A 124 11.38 -23.18 14.09
C HIS A 124 11.50 -21.87 13.34
N PHE A 125 10.79 -21.76 12.22
CA PHE A 125 10.82 -20.58 11.38
C PHE A 125 9.41 -20.18 10.95
N TYR A 126 9.25 -18.88 10.72
CA TYR A 126 8.16 -18.33 9.96
C TYR A 126 8.69 -17.89 8.59
N CYS A 127 8.18 -18.49 7.52
CA CYS A 127 8.44 -18.13 6.14
C CYS A 127 7.21 -17.39 5.56
N PRO A 128 7.27 -16.08 5.30
CA PRO A 128 6.10 -15.30 4.92
C PRO A 128 5.54 -15.71 3.55
N PRO A 129 4.22 -15.57 3.31
CA PRO A 129 3.59 -15.88 2.01
C PRO A 129 3.97 -14.91 0.88
N MET A 130 4.50 -13.73 1.23
CA MET A 130 4.82 -12.66 0.29
C MET A 130 6.26 -12.19 0.51
N SER A 131 6.88 -11.68 -0.54
CA SER A 131 8.18 -11.04 -0.47
C SER A 131 8.06 -9.59 0.04
N GLU A 132 9.12 -9.13 0.70
CA GLU A 132 9.27 -7.76 1.18
C GLU A 132 10.54 -7.13 0.59
N SER A 133 10.62 -5.80 0.57
CA SER A 133 11.80 -5.10 0.09
C SER A 133 13.04 -5.48 0.89
N ASN A 134 14.11 -5.88 0.19
CA ASN A 134 15.40 -6.15 0.79
C ASN A 134 16.09 -4.81 1.14
N LEU A 135 16.06 -4.44 2.42
CA LEU A 135 16.63 -3.20 2.93
C LEU A 135 18.17 -3.22 2.95
N ASP A 136 18.80 -4.41 2.89
CA ASP A 136 20.25 -4.56 2.88
C ASP A 136 20.86 -4.27 1.51
N LEU A 137 20.04 -4.28 0.44
CA LEU A 137 20.50 -4.02 -0.91
C LEU A 137 20.39 -2.53 -1.27
N GLY A 138 21.50 -1.80 -1.11
CA GLY A 138 21.59 -0.41 -1.52
C GLY A 138 21.49 -0.22 -3.06
N SER A 139 20.97 0.92 -3.52
CA SER A 139 20.75 1.17 -4.97
C SER A 139 22.03 1.07 -5.82
N LEU A 140 23.19 1.49 -5.30
CA LEU A 140 24.48 1.35 -6.01
C LEU A 140 24.92 -0.11 -6.09
N GLN A 141 24.71 -0.87 -5.02
CA GLN A 141 25.03 -2.30 -4.98
C GLN A 141 24.11 -3.08 -5.93
N GLN A 142 22.82 -2.75 -5.99
CA GLN A 142 21.88 -3.31 -6.94
C GLN A 142 22.34 -3.08 -8.38
N LEU A 143 22.75 -1.86 -8.74
CA LEU A 143 23.26 -1.56 -10.09
C LEU A 143 24.53 -2.34 -10.41
N TYR A 144 25.46 -2.44 -9.47
CA TYR A 144 26.68 -3.21 -9.64
C TYR A 144 26.39 -4.71 -9.80
N GLN A 145 25.51 -5.28 -8.98
CA GLN A 145 25.07 -6.66 -9.10
C GLN A 145 24.33 -6.91 -10.42
N GLN A 146 23.50 -5.98 -10.89
CA GLN A 146 22.84 -6.08 -12.19
C GLN A 146 23.85 -6.15 -13.34
N PHE A 147 24.90 -5.34 -13.27
CA PHE A 147 26.00 -5.37 -14.23
C PHE A 147 26.72 -6.72 -14.23
N LEU A 148 27.11 -7.23 -13.05
CA LEU A 148 27.74 -8.54 -12.92
C LEU A 148 26.84 -9.67 -13.40
N TYR A 149 25.54 -9.59 -13.08
CA TYR A 149 24.54 -10.56 -13.52
C TYR A 149 24.51 -10.64 -15.04
N GLY A 150 24.45 -9.51 -15.74
CA GLY A 150 24.46 -9.46 -17.20
C GLY A 150 25.69 -10.10 -17.84
N LEU A 151 26.86 -9.98 -17.21
CA LEU A 151 28.10 -10.62 -17.64
C LEU A 151 28.24 -12.09 -17.20
N ASN A 152 27.24 -12.66 -16.50
CA ASN A 152 27.31 -13.98 -15.86
C ASN A 152 28.40 -14.10 -14.78
N TRP A 153 28.80 -12.99 -14.18
CA TRP A 153 29.82 -12.94 -13.12
C TRP A 153 29.23 -12.86 -11.71
N GLY A 154 27.93 -12.74 -11.60
CA GLY A 154 27.24 -12.66 -10.31
C GLY A 154 25.78 -13.10 -10.40
N PRO A 155 25.14 -13.29 -9.24
CA PRO A 155 23.71 -13.61 -9.17
C PRO A 155 22.85 -12.41 -9.58
N LYS A 156 21.59 -12.69 -9.92
CA LYS A 156 20.57 -11.66 -10.12
C LYS A 156 20.42 -10.87 -8.81
N PRO A 157 20.40 -9.52 -8.82
CA PRO A 157 20.18 -8.74 -7.60
C PRO A 157 18.79 -9.02 -7.03
N GLN A 158 18.71 -9.09 -5.71
CA GLN A 158 17.49 -9.42 -4.97
C GLN A 158 17.00 -8.24 -4.14
N SER A 159 16.22 -7.37 -4.76
CA SER A 159 15.56 -6.21 -4.15
C SER A 159 14.27 -6.54 -3.39
N TYR A 160 13.67 -7.72 -3.61
CA TYR A 160 12.62 -8.28 -2.77
C TYR A 160 12.98 -9.71 -2.37
N GLN A 161 12.66 -10.09 -1.14
CA GLN A 161 12.94 -11.43 -0.63
C GLN A 161 11.88 -11.93 0.33
N TYR A 162 11.80 -13.25 0.47
CA TYR A 162 11.01 -13.89 1.52
C TYR A 162 11.77 -13.77 2.84
N GLN A 163 11.54 -12.69 3.57
CA GLN A 163 12.20 -12.41 4.84
C GLN A 163 11.67 -13.36 5.93
N PHE A 164 12.33 -14.50 6.10
CA PHE A 164 11.99 -15.45 7.15
C PHE A 164 12.46 -14.98 8.53
N VAL A 165 11.78 -15.47 9.57
CA VAL A 165 12.08 -15.17 10.97
C VAL A 165 12.31 -16.47 11.73
N GLU A 166 13.44 -16.60 12.41
CA GLU A 166 13.70 -17.68 13.35
C GLU A 166 12.92 -17.42 14.64
N LEU A 167 12.15 -18.42 15.09
CA LEU A 167 11.40 -18.33 16.35
C LEU A 167 12.27 -18.79 17.51
N ALA A 168 11.83 -18.47 18.73
CA ALA A 168 12.53 -18.93 19.92
C ALA A 168 12.51 -20.47 20.02
N GLN A 169 13.63 -21.00 20.51
CA GLN A 169 13.79 -22.42 20.82
C GLN A 169 12.75 -22.85 21.86
N SER A 170 12.17 -24.02 21.67
CA SER A 170 11.20 -24.59 22.60
C SER A 170 11.28 -26.10 22.65
N SER A 171 11.05 -26.67 23.83
CA SER A 171 10.85 -28.11 23.99
C SER A 171 9.43 -28.55 23.59
N GLN A 172 8.50 -27.61 23.48
CA GLN A 172 7.11 -27.86 23.08
C GLN A 172 6.91 -27.58 21.59
N PRO A 173 6.13 -28.41 20.88
CA PRO A 173 5.88 -28.19 19.47
C PRO A 173 5.03 -26.92 19.26
N TYR A 174 5.41 -26.14 18.25
CA TYR A 174 4.57 -25.04 17.79
C TYR A 174 3.30 -25.57 17.12
N ARG A 175 2.16 -24.95 17.45
CA ARG A 175 0.85 -25.24 16.86
C ARG A 175 0.13 -23.94 16.50
N LEU A 176 -0.80 -24.03 15.56
CA LEU A 176 -1.66 -22.90 15.20
C LEU A 176 -2.82 -22.73 16.18
N ILE A 177 -3.25 -21.49 16.36
CA ILE A 177 -4.46 -21.10 17.10
C ILE A 177 -5.27 -20.07 16.31
N LEU A 178 -6.52 -19.84 16.73
CA LEU A 178 -7.44 -18.83 16.19
C LEU A 178 -7.66 -18.89 14.68
N ASP A 179 -7.74 -20.13 14.18
CA ASP A 179 -7.98 -20.46 12.78
C ASP A 179 -7.21 -19.50 11.87
N ARG A 180 -5.87 -19.65 11.88
CA ARG A 180 -4.89 -19.18 10.86
C ARG A 180 -4.02 -18.02 11.35
N ASN A 181 -2.74 -18.00 10.91
CA ASN A 181 -1.67 -16.99 11.10
C ASN A 181 -1.07 -16.74 12.50
N ILE A 182 -1.61 -17.33 13.57
CA ILE A 182 -1.02 -17.26 14.92
C ILE A 182 -0.49 -18.64 15.32
N ALA A 183 0.77 -18.70 15.76
CA ALA A 183 1.42 -19.90 16.26
C ALA A 183 1.87 -19.75 17.71
N THR A 184 1.84 -20.83 18.47
CA THR A 184 2.29 -20.87 19.86
C THR A 184 2.93 -22.19 20.22
N ASN A 185 3.92 -22.16 21.10
CA ASN A 185 4.50 -23.34 21.77
C ASN A 185 3.91 -23.55 23.18
N GLY A 186 2.87 -22.78 23.56
CA GLY A 186 2.28 -22.78 24.91
C GLY A 186 2.85 -21.73 25.86
N GLU A 187 4.10 -21.30 25.65
CA GLU A 187 4.76 -20.25 26.46
C GLU A 187 4.81 -18.90 25.73
N GLN A 188 5.07 -18.95 24.42
CA GLN A 188 5.21 -17.81 23.53
C GLN A 188 4.18 -17.91 22.42
N THR A 189 3.70 -16.76 21.98
CA THR A 189 2.70 -16.64 20.91
C THR A 189 3.24 -15.69 19.86
N TYR A 190 3.08 -16.05 18.59
CA TYR A 190 3.59 -15.30 17.45
C TYR A 190 2.48 -15.09 16.45
N ILE A 191 2.41 -13.90 15.86
CA ILE A 191 1.57 -13.60 14.70
C ILE A 191 2.48 -13.22 13.53
N ALA A 192 2.35 -13.94 12.41
CA ALA A 192 3.23 -13.74 11.25
C ALA A 192 4.73 -13.69 11.61
N GLY A 193 5.17 -14.59 12.49
CA GLY A 193 6.55 -14.67 12.98
C GLY A 193 6.96 -13.63 14.04
N GLN A 194 6.11 -12.65 14.34
CA GLN A 194 6.39 -11.61 15.34
C GLN A 194 5.85 -11.99 16.71
N LEU A 195 6.67 -11.85 17.76
CA LEU A 195 6.30 -12.22 19.14
C LEU A 195 5.18 -11.29 19.65
N MET A 196 4.09 -11.88 20.14
CA MET A 196 3.04 -11.20 20.89
C MET A 196 3.40 -11.15 22.37
N PRO A 197 3.82 -9.99 22.93
CA PRO A 197 4.39 -9.95 24.27
C PRO A 197 3.37 -10.35 25.34
N LYS A 198 3.75 -11.34 26.17
CA LYS A 198 2.97 -11.83 27.33
C LYS A 198 1.59 -12.42 26.99
N ALA A 199 1.25 -12.62 25.71
CA ALA A 199 -0.06 -13.11 25.32
C ALA A 199 -0.33 -14.50 25.89
N ASP A 200 -1.51 -14.70 26.47
CA ASP A 200 -1.96 -16.03 26.92
C ASP A 200 -2.64 -16.77 25.75
N PRO A 201 -1.98 -17.78 25.15
CA PRO A 201 -2.52 -18.50 23.99
C PRO A 201 -3.78 -19.31 24.29
N THR A 202 -4.09 -19.58 25.57
CA THR A 202 -5.29 -20.33 25.95
C THR A 202 -6.55 -19.48 25.98
N ARG A 203 -6.38 -18.16 26.11
CA ARG A 203 -7.46 -17.17 26.22
C ARG A 203 -7.51 -16.19 25.06
N LEU A 204 -6.45 -16.16 24.23
CA LEU A 204 -6.38 -15.27 23.09
C LEU A 204 -7.59 -15.50 22.17
N ALA A 205 -8.29 -14.41 21.86
CA ALA A 205 -9.47 -14.39 21.00
C ALA A 205 -9.47 -13.14 20.12
N ARG A 206 -10.15 -13.21 18.98
CA ARG A 206 -10.37 -12.06 18.09
C ARG A 206 -11.43 -11.15 18.70
N LEU A 207 -11.20 -9.84 18.67
CA LEU A 207 -12.20 -8.86 19.10
C LEU A 207 -13.35 -8.76 18.07
N PRO A 208 -14.58 -8.40 18.49
CA PRO A 208 -15.68 -8.19 17.56
C PRO A 208 -15.38 -7.00 16.65
N GLN A 209 -15.82 -7.08 15.39
CA GLN A 209 -15.68 -6.06 14.37
C GLN A 209 -17.06 -5.67 13.84
N LYS A 210 -17.41 -4.38 13.96
CA LYS A 210 -18.65 -3.83 13.40
C LYS A 210 -18.44 -3.45 11.94
N MET A 211 -19.28 -3.99 11.08
CA MET A 211 -19.36 -3.63 9.66
C MET A 211 -20.30 -2.43 9.44
N SER A 212 -20.22 -1.83 8.26
CA SER A 212 -21.09 -0.70 7.85
C SER A 212 -22.58 -1.07 7.82
N ASP A 213 -22.92 -2.32 7.53
CA ASP A 213 -24.29 -2.85 7.55
C ASP A 213 -24.73 -3.37 8.94
N ALA A 214 -24.01 -2.97 10.00
CA ALA A 214 -24.19 -3.40 11.38
C ALA A 214 -23.99 -4.90 11.65
N LYS A 215 -23.50 -5.68 10.69
CA LYS A 215 -23.09 -7.07 10.95
C LYS A 215 -21.86 -7.11 11.84
N LEU A 216 -21.81 -8.14 12.69
CA LEU A 216 -20.66 -8.43 13.52
C LEU A 216 -19.82 -9.54 12.88
N LYS A 217 -18.53 -9.26 12.71
CA LYS A 217 -17.50 -10.24 12.34
C LYS A 217 -16.44 -10.30 13.44
N GLN A 218 -15.50 -11.21 13.31
CA GLN A 218 -14.30 -11.20 14.13
C GLN A 218 -13.23 -10.36 13.45
N SER A 219 -12.45 -9.62 14.23
CA SER A 219 -11.34 -8.83 13.72
C SER A 219 -10.21 -9.73 13.22
N GLU A 220 -9.57 -9.30 12.13
CA GLU A 220 -8.36 -9.93 11.59
C GLU A 220 -7.06 -9.37 12.18
N VAL A 221 -7.14 -8.27 12.93
CA VAL A 221 -5.97 -7.53 13.40
C VAL A 221 -6.02 -7.18 14.88
N TYR A 222 -7.19 -7.22 15.53
CA TYR A 222 -7.31 -6.93 16.96
C TYR A 222 -7.66 -8.17 17.76
N PHE A 223 -6.91 -8.40 18.84
CA PHE A 223 -7.03 -9.57 19.69
C PHE A 223 -7.06 -9.18 21.17
N SER A 224 -7.60 -10.06 22.01
CA SER A 224 -7.56 -9.94 23.47
C SER A 224 -7.31 -11.30 24.09
N ASP A 225 -6.50 -11.35 25.14
CA ASP A 225 -6.29 -12.55 25.97
C ASP A 225 -7.13 -12.51 27.27
N GLY A 226 -8.10 -11.59 27.34
CA GLY A 226 -8.94 -11.34 28.51
C GLY A 226 -8.28 -10.47 29.59
N ARG A 227 -7.00 -10.12 29.44
CA ARG A 227 -6.31 -9.12 30.30
C ARG A 227 -5.72 -7.98 29.49
N ARG A 228 -5.26 -8.26 28.29
CA ARG A 228 -4.50 -7.37 27.41
C ARG A 228 -5.14 -7.33 26.04
N VAL A 229 -4.93 -6.22 25.35
CA VAL A 229 -5.42 -6.00 23.99
C VAL A 229 -4.22 -5.84 23.06
N TYR A 230 -4.35 -6.39 21.85
CA TYR A 230 -3.30 -6.41 20.86
C TYR A 230 -3.80 -5.86 19.53
N TYR A 231 -2.99 -5.06 18.87
CA TYR A 231 -3.05 -4.85 17.42
C TYR A 231 -1.92 -5.65 16.78
N ARG A 232 -2.27 -6.76 16.13
CA ARG A 232 -1.31 -7.77 15.68
C ARG A 232 -0.36 -8.17 16.82
N GLU A 233 0.95 -7.97 16.67
CA GLU A 233 1.96 -8.24 17.69
C GLU A 233 2.06 -7.16 18.77
N HIS A 234 1.53 -5.97 18.52
CA HIS A 234 1.68 -4.81 19.40
C HIS A 234 0.70 -4.89 20.56
N LEU A 235 1.25 -4.99 21.78
CA LEU A 235 0.50 -4.82 23.02
C LEU A 235 0.04 -3.36 23.14
N LEU A 236 -1.27 -3.14 23.23
CA LEU A 236 -1.84 -1.82 23.41
C LEU A 236 -1.80 -1.40 24.88
N ASP A 237 -1.61 -0.11 25.13
CA ASP A 237 -1.82 0.51 26.44
C ASP A 237 -3.33 0.66 26.72
N LEU A 238 -4.01 -0.48 26.80
CA LEU A 238 -5.46 -0.62 26.97
C LEU A 238 -5.73 -1.99 27.62
N PRO A 239 -6.28 -2.04 28.84
CA PRO A 239 -6.66 -3.32 29.43
C PRO A 239 -7.81 -3.95 28.64
N ALA A 240 -7.87 -5.28 28.64
CA ALA A 240 -9.03 -5.98 28.10
C ALA A 240 -10.27 -5.66 28.96
N GLN A 241 -11.35 -5.30 28.29
CA GLN A 241 -12.62 -4.98 28.93
C GLN A 241 -13.77 -5.11 27.93
N ASP A 242 -14.99 -5.19 28.47
CA ASP A 242 -16.21 -5.25 27.66
C ASP A 242 -16.43 -3.95 26.88
N GLY A 243 -17.11 -4.07 25.73
CA GLY A 243 -17.42 -2.93 24.86
C GLY A 243 -16.28 -2.50 23.94
N LEU A 244 -15.20 -3.28 23.85
CA LEU A 244 -14.18 -3.13 22.80
C LEU A 244 -14.67 -3.73 21.49
N TYR A 245 -14.59 -2.97 20.40
CA TYR A 245 -14.89 -3.47 19.08
C TYR A 245 -14.04 -2.76 18.01
N ALA A 246 -13.59 -3.52 17.03
CA ALA A 246 -13.01 -2.99 15.82
C ALA A 246 -14.10 -2.39 14.92
N VAL A 247 -13.74 -1.42 14.09
CA VAL A 247 -14.65 -0.83 13.11
C VAL A 247 -14.06 -0.96 11.72
N GLU A 248 -14.88 -1.48 10.80
CA GLU A 248 -14.60 -1.46 9.37
C GLU A 248 -15.32 -0.27 8.74
N ILE A 249 -14.57 0.54 7.99
CA ILE A 249 -15.13 1.65 7.23
C ILE A 249 -15.08 1.28 5.76
N ASP A 250 -16.25 1.04 5.17
CA ASP A 250 -16.36 0.60 3.78
C ASP A 250 -15.72 1.61 2.84
N GLY A 251 -14.94 1.19 1.84
CA GLY A 251 -14.27 2.11 0.92
C GLY A 251 -13.03 2.84 1.46
N LEU A 252 -12.70 2.75 2.76
CA LEU A 252 -11.46 3.25 3.35
C LEU A 252 -10.53 2.10 3.79
N SER A 253 -10.05 1.34 2.81
CA SER A 253 -9.16 0.19 3.05
C SER A 253 -7.88 0.60 3.81
N GLN A 254 -7.35 -0.32 4.62
CA GLN A 254 -6.08 -0.21 5.36
C GLN A 254 -6.08 0.76 6.57
N GLN A 255 -7.24 1.24 6.99
CA GLN A 255 -7.38 1.98 8.25
C GLN A 255 -8.18 1.11 9.23
N ASN A 256 -7.50 0.54 10.22
CA ASN A 256 -8.16 -0.23 11.27
C ASN A 256 -8.36 0.68 12.48
N TYR A 257 -9.59 0.66 13.02
CA TYR A 257 -9.92 1.38 14.24
C TYR A 257 -10.41 0.41 15.30
N LEU A 258 -9.98 0.61 16.53
CA LEU A 258 -10.52 -0.03 17.72
C LEU A 258 -11.21 1.04 18.56
N MET A 259 -12.44 0.77 18.98
CA MET A 259 -13.22 1.68 19.80
C MET A 259 -13.61 1.02 21.12
N LEU A 260 -13.59 1.83 22.18
CA LEU A 260 -14.14 1.45 23.48
C LEU A 260 -15.48 2.17 23.70
N GLN A 261 -16.57 1.41 23.77
CA GLN A 261 -17.92 1.96 23.85
C GLN A 261 -18.17 2.85 25.07
N SER A 262 -17.60 2.52 26.23
CA SER A 262 -17.88 3.22 27.50
C SER A 262 -17.22 4.60 27.59
N SER A 263 -15.99 4.74 27.09
CA SER A 263 -15.22 6.00 27.14
C SER A 263 -15.22 6.77 25.82
N GLY A 264 -15.62 6.13 24.72
CA GLY A 264 -15.42 6.68 23.37
C GLY A 264 -13.95 6.79 22.98
N GLN A 265 -13.04 6.08 23.66
CA GLN A 265 -11.63 6.06 23.28
C GLN A 265 -11.45 5.33 21.94
N VAL A 266 -10.55 5.84 21.11
CA VAL A 266 -10.25 5.30 19.78
C VAL A 266 -8.76 5.00 19.69
N TYR A 267 -8.43 3.91 19.01
CA TYR A 267 -7.10 3.61 18.53
C TYR A 267 -7.16 3.46 17.01
N GLN A 268 -6.19 4.03 16.30
CA GLN A 268 -5.93 3.68 14.91
C GLN A 268 -4.75 2.72 14.94
N ASN A 269 -4.95 1.49 14.45
CA ASN A 269 -3.96 0.41 14.63
C ASN A 269 -3.54 0.31 16.12
N ASP A 270 -2.27 0.58 16.42
CA ASP A 270 -1.65 0.61 17.74
C ASP A 270 -1.55 2.01 18.38
N ILE A 271 -2.01 3.06 17.68
CA ILE A 271 -1.88 4.45 18.12
C ILE A 271 -3.18 4.93 18.77
N ALA A 272 -3.11 5.25 20.06
CA ALA A 272 -4.21 5.86 20.79
C ALA A 272 -4.50 7.28 20.29
N PHE A 273 -5.78 7.63 20.16
CA PHE A 273 -6.19 9.03 20.05
C PHE A 273 -6.00 9.73 21.40
N ASP A 274 -5.83 11.05 21.38
CA ASP A 274 -5.64 11.82 22.61
C ASP A 274 -6.89 11.69 23.52
N PRO A 275 -6.79 11.10 24.72
CA PRO A 275 -7.94 10.92 25.61
C PRO A 275 -8.54 12.24 26.10
N GLN A 276 -7.83 13.38 26.02
CA GLN A 276 -8.36 14.67 26.44
C GLN A 276 -9.58 15.13 25.62
N HIS A 277 -9.66 14.70 24.36
CA HIS A 277 -10.78 15.02 23.47
C HIS A 277 -11.83 13.91 23.38
N ALA A 278 -11.68 12.82 24.13
CA ALA A 278 -12.70 11.78 24.23
C ALA A 278 -13.96 12.33 24.97
N PRO A 279 -15.15 11.75 24.76
CA PRO A 279 -15.45 10.62 23.89
C PRO A 279 -15.43 11.00 22.40
N TYR A 280 -14.86 10.11 21.58
CA TYR A 280 -14.93 10.20 20.13
C TYR A 280 -16.06 9.32 19.61
N GLN A 281 -16.82 9.86 18.65
CA GLN A 281 -17.87 9.16 17.93
C GLN A 281 -17.53 9.13 16.45
N LEU A 282 -17.48 7.94 15.84
CA LEU A 282 -17.36 7.82 14.40
C LEU A 282 -18.58 8.46 13.73
N ILE A 283 -18.34 9.38 12.79
CA ILE A 283 -19.42 10.12 12.11
C ILE A 283 -20.17 9.21 11.13
N SER A 284 -19.45 8.36 10.39
CA SER A 284 -20.05 7.42 9.43
C SER A 284 -19.15 6.19 9.25
N PRO A 285 -19.72 4.96 9.18
CA PRO A 285 -18.98 3.77 8.79
C PRO A 285 -18.87 3.59 7.26
N TYR A 286 -19.35 4.54 6.48
CA TYR A 286 -19.29 4.52 5.02
C TYR A 286 -18.13 5.37 4.48
N GLY A 287 -17.57 4.99 3.34
CA GLY A 287 -16.37 5.62 2.79
C GLY A 287 -16.38 5.84 1.29
N GLN A 288 -17.49 5.53 0.59
CA GLN A 288 -17.55 5.57 -0.88
C GLN A 288 -17.36 7.00 -1.45
N HIS A 289 -17.71 8.03 -0.67
CA HIS A 289 -17.52 9.44 -1.02
C HIS A 289 -16.58 10.21 -0.08
N VAL A 290 -15.78 9.56 0.76
CA VAL A 290 -14.80 10.26 1.62
C VAL A 290 -13.38 9.72 1.44
N LEU A 291 -12.41 10.37 2.08
CA LEU A 291 -10.98 10.02 2.00
C LEU A 291 -10.34 9.83 3.38
N HIS A 292 -11.10 10.09 4.44
CA HIS A 292 -10.68 10.03 5.83
C HIS A 292 -11.88 9.61 6.66
N ALA A 293 -11.66 8.74 7.65
CA ALA A 293 -12.60 8.53 8.73
C ALA A 293 -12.65 9.79 9.61
N LEU A 294 -13.86 10.24 9.96
CA LEU A 294 -14.06 11.42 10.80
C LEU A 294 -14.66 11.01 12.14
N PHE A 295 -14.12 11.56 13.21
CA PHE A 295 -14.55 11.32 14.58
C PHE A 295 -14.98 12.64 15.21
N ALA A 296 -16.22 12.71 15.64
CA ALA A 296 -16.77 13.85 16.35
C ALA A 296 -16.47 13.74 17.85
N SER A 297 -16.13 14.87 18.47
CA SER A 297 -16.12 15.02 19.93
C SER A 297 -16.62 16.40 20.33
N LYS A 298 -16.71 16.67 21.64
CA LYS A 298 -17.04 18.01 22.16
C LYS A 298 -16.08 19.10 21.69
N ASP A 299 -14.82 18.75 21.42
CA ASP A 299 -13.76 19.70 21.10
C ASP A 299 -13.57 19.91 19.59
N GLY A 300 -14.26 19.13 18.74
CA GLY A 300 -14.17 19.28 17.29
C GLY A 300 -14.36 17.99 16.50
N ILE A 301 -14.10 18.08 15.20
CA ILE A 301 -13.96 16.93 14.31
C ILE A 301 -12.49 16.56 14.18
N PHE A 302 -12.18 15.28 14.34
CA PHE A 302 -10.84 14.73 14.27
C PHE A 302 -10.72 13.66 13.17
N PHE A 303 -9.51 13.50 12.65
CA PHE A 303 -9.18 12.43 11.71
C PHE A 303 -7.73 12.01 11.89
N TYR A 304 -7.43 10.74 11.57
CA TYR A 304 -6.05 10.26 11.55
C TYR A 304 -5.42 10.55 10.18
N ASN A 305 -4.36 11.35 10.16
CA ASN A 305 -3.64 11.67 8.94
C ASN A 305 -2.60 10.57 8.66
N THR A 306 -2.87 9.74 7.66
CA THR A 306 -2.00 8.61 7.29
C THR A 306 -0.64 9.02 6.75
N GLN A 307 -0.48 10.28 6.30
CA GLN A 307 0.79 10.79 5.80
C GLN A 307 1.71 11.22 6.93
N THR A 308 1.17 11.92 7.93
CA THR A 308 1.95 12.36 9.11
C THR A 308 1.93 11.35 10.24
N LYS A 309 1.06 10.32 10.16
CA LYS A 309 0.81 9.31 11.19
C LYS A 309 0.35 9.90 12.53
N THR A 310 -0.45 10.97 12.48
CA THR A 310 -0.91 11.69 13.67
C THR A 310 -2.40 11.99 13.62
N LEU A 311 -3.01 12.05 14.80
CA LEU A 311 -4.37 12.59 14.97
C LEU A 311 -4.35 14.10 14.68
N GLN A 312 -5.31 14.58 13.90
CA GLN A 312 -5.46 15.99 13.54
C GLN A 312 -6.89 16.45 13.74
N ARG A 313 -7.05 17.69 14.22
CA ARG A 313 -8.34 18.38 14.29
C ARG A 313 -8.64 19.05 12.96
N ALA A 314 -9.81 18.76 12.40
CA ALA A 314 -10.29 19.33 11.14
C ALA A 314 -11.08 20.65 11.33
N GLY A 315 -11.69 20.86 12.50
CA GLY A 315 -12.48 22.05 12.80
C GLY A 315 -13.43 21.84 13.97
N ASP A 316 -14.30 22.83 14.20
CA ASP A 316 -15.37 22.75 15.20
C ASP A 316 -16.38 21.66 14.83
N ASN A 317 -17.08 21.08 15.81
CA ASN A 317 -18.01 19.99 15.56
C ASN A 317 -19.40 20.53 15.18
N PRO A 318 -19.84 20.44 13.91
CA PRO A 318 -21.16 20.92 13.50
C PRO A 318 -22.31 20.02 13.95
N PHE A 319 -22.02 18.82 14.49
CA PHE A 319 -23.00 17.86 14.95
C PHE A 319 -23.37 18.03 16.44
N LEU A 320 -22.81 19.04 17.15
CA LEU A 320 -23.09 19.26 18.57
C LEU A 320 -24.51 19.79 18.84
N VAL A 321 -25.06 20.56 17.90
CA VAL A 321 -26.38 21.18 18.01
C VAL A 321 -27.29 20.54 16.98
N GLY A 322 -28.44 20.04 17.42
CA GLY A 322 -29.41 19.30 16.59
C GLY A 322 -29.38 17.79 16.84
N GLN A 323 -30.45 17.12 16.45
CA GLN A 323 -30.59 15.66 16.55
C GLN A 323 -30.24 15.03 15.21
N TRP A 324 -28.95 14.99 14.89
CA TRP A 324 -28.48 14.51 13.59
C TRP A 324 -28.63 12.99 13.45
N GLN A 325 -29.25 12.58 12.34
CA GLN A 325 -29.32 11.20 11.91
C GLN A 325 -28.70 11.03 10.53
N GLU A 326 -27.87 10.00 10.34
CA GLU A 326 -27.44 9.55 9.02
C GLU A 326 -28.62 8.88 8.30
N ILE A 327 -29.34 9.63 7.45
CA ILE A 327 -30.53 9.17 6.72
C ILE A 327 -30.19 8.33 5.49
N ALA A 328 -28.97 8.48 4.98
CA ALA A 328 -28.34 7.69 3.94
C ALA A 328 -26.82 7.79 4.11
N PRO A 329 -26.02 6.86 3.53
CA PRO A 329 -24.57 6.89 3.65
C PRO A 329 -24.00 8.29 3.39
N LEU A 330 -23.30 8.84 4.39
CA LEU A 330 -22.62 10.14 4.35
C LEU A 330 -23.55 11.36 4.25
N ILE A 331 -24.86 11.20 4.46
CA ILE A 331 -25.87 12.25 4.39
C ILE A 331 -26.67 12.27 5.70
N PHE A 332 -26.66 13.41 6.37
CA PHE A 332 -27.20 13.61 7.71
C PHE A 332 -28.28 14.67 7.69
N SER A 333 -29.33 14.48 8.50
CA SER A 333 -30.33 15.51 8.72
C SER A 333 -30.76 15.53 10.18
N ASP A 334 -31.03 16.73 10.69
CA ASP A 334 -31.70 16.99 11.98
C ASP A 334 -33.18 17.35 11.78
N GLY A 335 -33.70 17.16 10.57
CA GLY A 335 -35.04 17.53 10.15
C GLY A 335 -35.19 18.95 9.60
N GLN A 336 -34.23 19.86 9.83
CA GLN A 336 -34.22 21.19 9.22
C GLN A 336 -33.10 21.28 8.19
N ASP A 337 -31.88 21.11 8.66
CA ASP A 337 -30.67 21.20 7.90
C ASP A 337 -30.26 19.83 7.35
N THR A 338 -29.32 19.87 6.41
CA THR A 338 -28.73 18.66 5.83
C THR A 338 -27.23 18.86 5.71
N LEU A 339 -26.49 17.99 6.40
CA LEU A 339 -25.03 17.91 6.26
C LEU A 339 -24.67 16.70 5.44
N PHE A 340 -23.56 16.76 4.72
CA PHE A 340 -23.05 15.60 4.02
C PHE A 340 -21.53 15.64 3.90
N LEU A 341 -20.94 14.46 3.75
CA LEU A 341 -19.50 14.32 3.61
C LEU A 341 -19.12 14.08 2.15
N GLN A 342 -18.10 14.79 1.68
CA GLN A 342 -17.63 14.62 0.31
C GLN A 342 -16.10 14.75 0.22
N GLY A 343 -15.50 13.82 -0.53
CA GLY A 343 -14.08 13.72 -0.77
C GLY A 343 -13.67 14.45 -2.05
N SER A 344 -12.51 15.11 -2.00
CA SER A 344 -11.86 15.70 -3.16
C SER A 344 -10.36 15.40 -3.18
N GLU A 345 -9.79 15.37 -4.38
CA GLU A 345 -8.36 15.23 -4.57
C GLU A 345 -7.82 16.42 -5.34
N SER A 346 -6.68 16.94 -4.89
CA SER A 346 -5.92 17.93 -5.63
C SER A 346 -4.77 17.22 -6.35
N TRP A 347 -4.72 17.36 -7.67
CA TRP A 347 -3.68 16.82 -8.52
C TRP A 347 -2.82 17.95 -9.09
N GLY A 348 -1.52 17.70 -9.24
CA GLY A 348 -0.64 18.68 -9.85
C GLY A 348 -0.78 18.73 -11.38
N SER A 349 -0.23 19.78 -11.98
CA SER A 349 -0.25 20.00 -13.43
C SER A 349 0.73 19.08 -14.16
N ASN A 350 0.72 19.11 -15.50
CA ASN A 350 1.68 18.36 -16.34
C ASN A 350 3.15 18.63 -15.97
N ARG A 351 3.48 19.84 -15.49
CA ARG A 351 4.86 20.19 -15.05
C ARG A 351 5.21 19.63 -13.68
N ASN A 352 4.20 19.27 -12.89
CA ASN A 352 4.37 18.77 -11.54
C ASN A 352 3.30 17.71 -11.24
N PRO A 353 3.30 16.57 -11.95
CA PRO A 353 2.23 15.60 -11.88
C PRO A 353 2.14 14.95 -10.49
N GLY A 354 1.06 14.22 -10.27
CA GLY A 354 0.83 13.44 -9.06
C GLY A 354 -0.10 14.09 -8.04
N LEU A 355 -0.67 13.24 -7.20
CA LEU A 355 -1.58 13.60 -6.12
C LEU A 355 -0.88 14.53 -5.11
N LYS A 356 -1.50 15.67 -4.81
CA LYS A 356 -0.98 16.69 -3.89
C LYS A 356 -1.68 16.65 -2.54
N SER A 357 -2.99 16.44 -2.55
CA SER A 357 -3.74 16.29 -1.31
C SER A 357 -5.01 15.47 -1.51
N ARG A 358 -5.42 14.84 -0.43
CA ARG A 358 -6.74 14.26 -0.23
C ARG A 358 -7.48 15.10 0.80
N THR A 359 -8.75 15.33 0.58
CA THR A 359 -9.58 16.12 1.49
C THR A 359 -10.94 15.48 1.68
N THR A 360 -11.38 15.33 2.92
CA THR A 360 -12.80 15.07 3.25
C THR A 360 -13.42 16.36 3.75
N HIS A 361 -14.47 16.83 3.09
CA HIS A 361 -15.22 18.02 3.46
C HIS A 361 -16.49 17.64 4.22
N VAL A 362 -16.86 18.49 5.19
CA VAL A 362 -18.23 18.53 5.72
C VAL A 362 -18.93 19.72 5.07
N TYR A 363 -20.00 19.45 4.34
CA TYR A 363 -20.80 20.47 3.67
C TYR A 363 -22.17 20.59 4.31
N LYS A 364 -22.72 21.82 4.32
CA LYS A 364 -24.13 22.10 4.54
C LYS A 364 -24.82 22.30 3.20
N LEU A 365 -25.95 21.64 2.98
CA LEU A 365 -26.82 21.87 1.82
C LEU A 365 -27.49 23.24 1.95
N THR A 366 -27.39 24.10 0.93
CA THR A 366 -27.93 25.48 0.96
C THR A 366 -29.04 25.72 -0.05
N GLU A 367 -29.57 24.66 -0.64
CA GLU A 367 -30.73 24.75 -1.52
C GLU A 367 -32.02 25.01 -0.74
N SER A 368 -32.95 25.74 -1.35
CA SER A 368 -34.15 26.29 -0.69
C SER A 368 -35.29 25.28 -0.46
N ALA A 369 -35.00 23.99 -0.41
CA ALA A 369 -36.00 22.95 -0.20
C ALA A 369 -36.34 22.80 1.30
N THR A 370 -37.53 23.26 1.67
CA THR A 370 -38.09 23.12 3.03
C THR A 370 -38.88 21.81 3.17
N GLY A 371 -38.92 21.26 4.38
CA GLY A 371 -39.63 20.01 4.68
C GLY A 371 -38.70 18.84 5.01
N GLN A 372 -39.31 17.72 5.40
CA GLN A 372 -38.60 16.49 5.76
C GLN A 372 -38.18 15.70 4.52
N TRP A 373 -37.12 14.91 4.66
CA TRP A 373 -36.68 13.97 3.64
C TRP A 373 -37.65 12.78 3.53
N GLU A 374 -38.14 12.51 2.33
CA GLU A 374 -39.00 11.38 2.01
C GLU A 374 -38.30 10.46 1.00
N LYS A 375 -38.13 9.18 1.34
CA LYS A 375 -37.53 8.20 0.42
C LYS A 375 -38.56 7.70 -0.58
N LEU A 376 -38.34 7.97 -1.87
CA LEU A 376 -39.23 7.55 -2.95
C LEU A 376 -38.94 6.13 -3.48
N GLY A 377 -37.68 5.69 -3.40
CA GLY A 377 -37.30 4.36 -3.88
C GLY A 377 -35.81 4.08 -3.83
N ILE A 378 -35.44 2.84 -4.12
CA ILE A 378 -34.05 2.39 -4.16
C ILE A 378 -33.63 2.23 -5.63
N VAL A 379 -32.52 2.86 -6.01
CA VAL A 379 -31.90 2.71 -7.34
C VAL A 379 -30.96 1.53 -7.24
N SER A 380 -31.46 0.30 -7.40
CA SER A 380 -30.72 -0.95 -7.16
C SER A 380 -30.13 -1.06 -5.73
N PRO A 381 -29.98 -2.26 -5.14
CA PRO A 381 -29.47 -2.38 -3.76
C PRO A 381 -28.11 -1.74 -3.48
N HIS A 382 -27.31 -1.45 -4.52
CA HIS A 382 -25.93 -0.95 -4.38
C HIS A 382 -25.65 0.37 -5.10
N PHE A 383 -26.60 0.95 -5.85
CA PHE A 383 -26.28 2.20 -6.58
C PHE A 383 -26.69 3.42 -5.80
N GLY A 384 -27.87 3.42 -5.18
CA GLY A 384 -28.33 4.55 -4.40
C GLY A 384 -29.82 4.54 -4.15
N SER A 385 -30.37 5.73 -3.92
CA SER A 385 -31.80 5.90 -3.67
C SER A 385 -32.30 7.27 -4.10
N ILE A 386 -33.60 7.34 -4.37
CA ILE A 386 -34.29 8.57 -4.71
C ILE A 386 -35.00 9.11 -3.48
N TRP A 387 -34.80 10.41 -3.24
CA TRP A 387 -35.35 11.13 -2.10
C TRP A 387 -35.99 12.43 -2.55
N LYS A 388 -36.96 12.89 -1.78
CA LYS A 388 -37.65 14.15 -2.00
C LYS A 388 -37.50 15.02 -0.76
N LYS A 389 -37.30 16.32 -0.97
CA LYS A 389 -37.37 17.35 0.08
C LYS A 389 -38.16 18.53 -0.48
N GLY A 390 -39.33 18.81 0.09
CA GLY A 390 -40.24 19.80 -0.47
C GLY A 390 -40.67 19.45 -1.90
N ALA A 391 -40.40 20.35 -2.85
CA ALA A 391 -40.70 20.13 -4.27
C ALA A 391 -39.55 19.49 -5.06
N ASP A 392 -38.33 19.49 -4.52
CA ASP A 392 -37.14 19.00 -5.20
C ASP A 392 -36.93 17.50 -4.97
N VAL A 393 -36.36 16.85 -5.97
CA VAL A 393 -36.03 15.41 -5.95
C VAL A 393 -34.53 15.24 -6.12
N TYR A 394 -33.99 14.27 -5.38
CA TYR A 394 -32.56 14.02 -5.25
C TYR A 394 -32.25 12.55 -5.48
N TYR A 395 -31.13 12.30 -6.14
CA TYR A 395 -30.47 11.00 -6.17
C TYR A 395 -29.34 11.00 -5.14
N PHE A 396 -29.44 10.12 -4.15
CA PHE A 396 -28.41 9.86 -3.15
C PHE A 396 -27.59 8.66 -3.63
N ASP A 397 -26.32 8.92 -3.97
CA ASP A 397 -25.39 7.94 -4.53
C ASP A 397 -24.74 7.07 -3.45
N GLN A 398 -24.55 5.80 -3.78
CA GLN A 398 -23.81 4.81 -2.98
C GLN A 398 -22.70 4.13 -3.79
N LEU A 399 -22.59 4.42 -5.09
CA LEU A 399 -21.54 3.87 -5.96
C LEU A 399 -20.16 4.41 -5.62
N GLY A 400 -20.07 5.71 -5.32
CA GLY A 400 -18.82 6.32 -4.88
C GLY A 400 -17.88 6.80 -5.99
N ARG A 401 -16.77 7.36 -5.52
CA ARG A 401 -15.76 8.00 -6.36
C ARG A 401 -15.02 7.04 -7.28
N THR A 402 -14.84 5.79 -6.86
CA THR A 402 -14.19 4.73 -7.68
C THR A 402 -15.04 4.38 -8.90
N GLN A 403 -16.35 4.64 -8.83
CA GLN A 403 -17.26 4.53 -9.95
C GLN A 403 -17.46 5.87 -10.67
N GLY A 404 -16.63 6.89 -10.45
CA GLY A 404 -16.71 8.17 -11.17
C GLY A 404 -17.86 9.08 -10.73
N LEU A 405 -18.51 8.82 -9.59
CA LEU A 405 -19.49 9.71 -8.97
C LEU A 405 -18.83 10.45 -7.81
N SER A 406 -18.62 11.74 -7.98
CA SER A 406 -17.79 12.55 -7.08
C SER A 406 -18.54 13.08 -5.85
N ALA A 407 -19.86 13.14 -5.90
CA ALA A 407 -20.70 13.68 -4.83
C ALA A 407 -21.67 12.60 -4.31
N PRO A 408 -22.02 12.62 -3.01
CA PRO A 408 -22.96 11.67 -2.44
C PRO A 408 -24.43 11.98 -2.78
N LEU A 409 -24.73 13.19 -3.26
CA LEU A 409 -26.08 13.55 -3.70
C LEU A 409 -26.08 14.49 -4.90
N TYR A 410 -27.11 14.33 -5.73
CA TYR A 410 -27.39 15.12 -6.91
C TYR A 410 -28.87 15.51 -6.94
N ARG A 411 -29.20 16.74 -7.32
CA ARG A 411 -30.58 17.16 -7.56
C ARG A 411 -31.00 16.77 -8.97
N LEU A 412 -32.21 16.27 -9.15
CA LEU A 412 -32.79 16.04 -10.47
C LEU A 412 -33.21 17.37 -11.08
N ASP A 413 -32.91 17.58 -12.36
CA ASP A 413 -33.41 18.74 -13.09
C ASP A 413 -34.91 18.63 -13.43
N ASP A 414 -35.39 17.39 -13.55
CA ASP A 414 -36.75 17.03 -13.96
C ASP A 414 -37.24 15.82 -13.12
N PRO A 415 -38.36 15.96 -12.40
CA PRO A 415 -38.95 14.88 -11.62
C PRO A 415 -39.32 13.61 -12.43
N SER A 416 -39.49 13.70 -13.76
CA SER A 416 -39.81 12.53 -14.59
C SER A 416 -38.70 11.47 -14.57
N LEU A 417 -37.46 11.87 -14.27
CA LEU A 417 -36.29 10.98 -14.17
C LEU A 417 -36.37 9.96 -13.05
N VAL A 418 -37.28 10.13 -12.08
CA VAL A 418 -37.53 9.13 -11.04
C VAL A 418 -37.86 7.77 -11.66
N SER A 419 -38.69 7.75 -12.70
CA SER A 419 -39.08 6.51 -13.40
C SER A 419 -37.89 5.84 -14.11
N VAL A 420 -36.95 6.64 -14.63
CA VAL A 420 -35.72 6.17 -15.28
C VAL A 420 -34.78 5.57 -14.25
N LEU A 421 -34.57 6.26 -13.12
CA LEU A 421 -33.65 5.83 -12.06
C LEU A 421 -34.16 4.61 -11.29
N LEU A 422 -35.47 4.46 -11.13
CA LEU A 422 -36.06 3.30 -10.44
C LEU A 422 -36.29 2.09 -11.36
N LYS A 423 -35.84 2.16 -12.62
CA LYS A 423 -35.89 1.03 -13.55
C LYS A 423 -34.98 -0.11 -13.06
N ALA A 424 -35.49 -1.34 -13.09
CA ALA A 424 -34.82 -2.50 -12.50
C ALA A 424 -33.43 -2.84 -13.07
N ASP A 425 -33.15 -2.45 -14.31
CA ASP A 425 -31.93 -2.79 -15.06
C ASP A 425 -31.02 -1.59 -15.35
N ILE A 426 -31.21 -0.46 -14.66
CA ILE A 426 -30.37 0.72 -14.84
C ILE A 426 -28.89 0.38 -14.61
N ARG A 427 -28.02 0.85 -15.50
CA ARG A 427 -26.56 0.63 -15.43
C ARG A 427 -25.86 1.85 -14.86
N VAL A 428 -24.71 1.62 -14.21
CA VAL A 428 -23.83 2.70 -13.70
C VAL A 428 -23.49 3.73 -14.78
N ASN A 429 -23.26 3.28 -16.02
CA ASN A 429 -22.93 4.18 -17.13
C ASN A 429 -24.09 5.11 -17.52
N GLU A 430 -25.34 4.70 -17.32
CA GLU A 430 -26.51 5.54 -17.56
C GLU A 430 -26.62 6.64 -16.51
N ILE A 431 -26.35 6.34 -15.24
CA ILE A 431 -26.30 7.35 -14.16
C ILE A 431 -25.17 8.36 -14.44
N ARG A 432 -23.99 7.89 -14.83
CA ARG A 432 -22.88 8.78 -15.23
C ARG A 432 -23.27 9.65 -16.43
N GLN A 433 -24.04 9.13 -17.37
CA GLN A 433 -24.52 9.87 -18.53
C GLN A 433 -25.49 10.97 -18.11
N LEU A 434 -26.43 10.70 -17.21
CA LEU A 434 -27.33 11.72 -16.64
C LEU A 434 -26.57 12.86 -15.95
N ILE A 435 -25.46 12.56 -15.26
CA ILE A 435 -24.59 13.61 -14.67
C ILE A 435 -23.91 14.43 -15.76
N ARG A 436 -23.36 13.78 -16.80
CA ARG A 436 -22.72 14.48 -17.95
C ARG A 436 -23.70 15.37 -18.70
N ASP A 437 -24.94 14.89 -18.86
CA ASP A 437 -26.02 15.60 -19.55
C ASP A 437 -26.70 16.66 -18.67
N LYS A 438 -26.18 16.88 -17.45
CA LYS A 438 -26.68 17.86 -16.48
C LYS A 438 -28.14 17.61 -16.06
N ARG A 439 -28.60 16.35 -16.16
CA ARG A 439 -29.89 15.87 -15.65
C ARG A 439 -29.83 15.56 -14.15
N LEU A 440 -28.65 15.12 -13.68
CA LEU A 440 -28.30 15.01 -12.27
C LEU A 440 -27.28 16.11 -11.91
N LEU A 441 -27.77 17.13 -11.23
CA LEU A 441 -27.05 18.36 -10.94
C LEU A 441 -26.33 18.29 -9.60
N PRO A 442 -25.06 18.74 -9.50
CA PRO A 442 -24.41 18.99 -8.21
C PRO A 442 -25.22 19.99 -7.39
N VAL A 443 -25.35 19.72 -6.10
CA VAL A 443 -26.14 20.57 -5.19
C VAL A 443 -25.40 21.86 -4.82
N LYS A 444 -26.16 22.93 -4.54
CA LYS A 444 -25.61 24.14 -3.88
C LYS A 444 -25.30 23.83 -2.42
N LYS A 445 -24.13 24.26 -1.96
CA LYS A 445 -23.60 23.89 -0.65
C LYS A 445 -22.62 24.92 -0.11
N GLU A 446 -22.48 24.93 1.21
CA GLU A 446 -21.51 25.69 1.97
C GLU A 446 -20.53 24.74 2.67
N MET A 447 -19.23 25.03 2.60
CA MET A 447 -18.21 24.25 3.30
C MET A 447 -18.13 24.69 4.76
N LEU A 448 -18.30 23.75 5.69
CA LEU A 448 -18.16 24.03 7.11
C LEU A 448 -16.72 23.79 7.59
N LEU A 449 -16.14 22.64 7.22
CA LEU A 449 -14.76 22.28 7.57
C LEU A 449 -14.19 21.24 6.61
N SER A 450 -12.88 20.98 6.74
CA SER A 450 -12.16 20.02 5.90
C SER A 450 -11.05 19.29 6.65
N ALA A 451 -11.04 17.96 6.56
CA ALA A 451 -9.90 17.12 6.94
C ALA A 451 -8.96 16.96 5.74
N VAL A 452 -7.69 17.35 5.88
CA VAL A 452 -6.74 17.41 4.76
C VAL A 452 -5.47 16.62 5.05
N SER A 453 -5.16 15.64 4.19
CA SER A 453 -3.82 15.04 4.12
C SER A 453 -3.09 15.55 2.89
N ARG A 454 -1.94 16.20 3.11
CA ARG A 454 -1.05 16.68 2.05
C ARG A 454 0.03 15.65 1.82
N TYR A 455 0.22 15.30 0.56
CA TYR A 455 1.35 14.50 0.12
C TYR A 455 2.50 15.46 -0.09
N SER A 456 3.53 15.36 0.76
CA SER A 456 4.78 16.04 0.44
C SER A 456 5.24 15.50 -0.91
N LYS A 457 5.86 16.35 -1.73
CA LYS A 457 6.77 15.79 -2.72
C LYS A 457 7.83 15.08 -1.88
N THR A 458 7.81 13.76 -1.82
CA THR A 458 9.05 13.00 -1.80
C THR A 458 9.73 13.27 -3.14
N GLY A 459 10.22 14.51 -3.26
CA GLY A 459 11.18 14.98 -4.22
C GLY A 459 12.58 14.60 -3.78
N GLU A 460 12.76 13.45 -3.11
CA GLU A 460 13.83 12.58 -3.57
C GLU A 460 13.41 12.03 -4.93
N ILE A 461 13.48 12.93 -5.90
CA ILE A 461 13.91 12.58 -7.23
C ILE A 461 15.32 11.99 -7.01
N ARG A 462 15.39 10.71 -6.63
CA ARG A 462 16.46 9.84 -7.10
C ARG A 462 16.16 9.63 -8.57
N LEU A 463 16.28 10.69 -9.36
CA LEU A 463 16.55 10.54 -10.78
C LEU A 463 17.92 9.87 -10.80
N SER A 464 17.89 8.54 -10.76
CA SER A 464 18.79 7.72 -11.55
C SER A 464 18.50 8.08 -13.01
N LEU A 465 18.85 9.30 -13.41
CA LEU A 465 19.10 9.58 -14.79
C LEU A 465 20.17 8.54 -15.18
N PRO A 466 19.91 7.64 -16.14
CA PRO A 466 21.02 6.96 -16.82
C PRO A 466 21.99 8.05 -17.29
N PRO A 467 23.27 7.75 -17.52
CA PRO A 467 24.43 8.64 -17.34
C PRO A 467 24.48 9.96 -18.13
N LEU A 468 23.39 10.50 -18.66
CA LEU A 468 23.22 11.83 -19.23
C LEU A 468 23.96 12.95 -18.49
N PRO A 469 23.88 13.16 -17.15
CA PRO A 469 24.68 14.19 -16.50
C PRO A 469 26.18 13.87 -16.53
N LEU A 470 26.57 12.58 -16.47
CA LEU A 470 27.97 12.16 -16.59
C LEU A 470 28.49 12.29 -18.04
N ILE A 471 27.67 11.97 -19.04
CA ILE A 471 27.93 12.12 -20.47
C ILE A 471 27.99 13.61 -20.84
N LEU A 472 27.07 14.43 -20.33
CA LEU A 472 27.08 15.89 -20.51
C LEU A 472 28.27 16.52 -19.79
N PHE A 473 28.67 16.02 -18.62
CA PHE A 473 29.88 16.45 -17.93
C PHE A 473 31.14 16.08 -18.72
N ILE A 474 31.22 14.85 -19.24
CA ILE A 474 32.33 14.39 -20.10
C ILE A 474 32.38 15.23 -21.39
N LEU A 475 31.24 15.53 -22.01
CA LEU A 475 31.14 16.38 -23.21
C LEU A 475 31.54 17.83 -22.90
N ALA A 476 31.10 18.41 -21.77
CA ALA A 476 31.42 19.77 -21.36
C ALA A 476 32.91 19.93 -21.04
N VAL A 477 33.50 18.97 -20.31
CA VAL A 477 34.94 18.93 -20.04
C VAL A 477 35.74 18.74 -21.33
N GLY A 478 35.27 17.87 -22.23
CA GLY A 478 35.86 17.68 -23.56
C GLY A 478 35.86 18.95 -24.41
N LEU A 479 34.76 19.70 -24.43
CA LEU A 479 34.63 20.97 -25.14
C LEU A 479 35.50 22.08 -24.54
N LEU A 480 35.56 22.18 -23.21
CA LEU A 480 36.45 23.12 -22.51
C LEU A 480 37.93 22.83 -22.77
N LEU A 481 38.32 21.55 -22.82
CA LEU A 481 39.67 21.15 -23.19
C LEU A 481 40.00 21.46 -24.65
N GLN A 482 39.08 21.20 -25.59
CA GLN A 482 39.26 21.58 -27.00
C GLN A 482 39.42 23.09 -27.15
N TYR A 483 38.62 23.88 -26.42
CA TYR A 483 38.74 25.33 -26.40
C TYR A 483 40.10 25.78 -25.87
N TRP A 484 40.58 25.18 -24.77
CA TRP A 484 41.88 25.50 -24.19
C TRP A 484 43.05 25.13 -25.11
N ILE A 485 43.02 23.96 -25.75
CA ILE A 485 44.01 23.52 -26.74
C ILE A 485 44.06 24.48 -27.93
N ARG A 486 42.91 24.88 -28.48
CA ARG A 486 42.84 25.88 -29.57
C ARG A 486 43.42 27.22 -29.14
N ARG A 487 43.23 27.62 -27.88
CA ARG A 487 43.77 28.87 -27.33
C ARG A 487 45.29 28.84 -27.18
N VAL A 488 45.84 27.70 -26.76
CA VAL A 488 47.30 27.48 -26.64
C VAL A 488 47.95 27.41 -28.03
N GLN A 489 47.32 26.73 -29.00
CA GLN A 489 47.80 26.70 -30.39
C GLN A 489 47.76 28.09 -31.05
N LYS A 490 46.71 28.89 -30.82
CA LYS A 490 46.66 30.29 -31.28
C LYS A 490 47.75 31.17 -30.66
N LYS A 491 48.13 30.93 -29.40
CA LYS A 491 49.26 31.64 -28.76
C LYS A 491 50.61 31.21 -29.35
N ALA A 492 50.80 29.93 -29.64
CA ALA A 492 52.01 29.41 -30.27
C ALA A 492 52.17 29.90 -31.73
N ALA A 493 51.08 29.94 -32.51
CA ALA A 493 51.10 30.47 -33.88
C ALA A 493 51.40 31.98 -33.94
N LYS A 494 51.02 32.75 -32.90
CA LYS A 494 51.35 34.18 -32.78
C LYS A 494 52.81 34.43 -32.39
N SER A 495 53.49 33.50 -31.72
CA SER A 495 54.91 33.66 -31.37
C SER A 495 55.87 33.26 -32.51
N THR A 496 55.42 32.44 -33.46
CA THR A 496 56.19 32.07 -34.66
C THR A 496 56.01 33.02 -35.84
N GLY A 497 55.05 33.96 -35.78
CA GLY A 497 54.84 34.97 -36.83
C GLY A 497 55.67 36.25 -36.70
N ASN A 498 56.45 36.40 -35.61
CA ASN A 498 57.25 37.59 -35.32
C ASN A 498 58.76 37.42 -35.55
N SER A 499 59.18 36.37 -36.25
CA SER A 499 60.60 36.12 -36.58
C SER A 499 60.84 35.98 -38.07
N THR A 500 60.28 36.89 -38.87
CA THR A 500 60.74 37.20 -40.24
C THR A 500 60.16 38.55 -40.67
N GLN A 501 60.79 39.64 -40.26
CA GLN A 501 61.06 40.81 -41.10
C GLN A 501 62.03 41.74 -40.36
N CYS A 502 62.98 42.26 -41.16
CA CYS A 502 64.19 43.00 -40.81
C CYS A 502 63.98 44.30 -40.04
#